data_AF-A0A2E9KQE2-F1
#
_entry.id   AF-A0A2E9KQE2-F1
#
_cell.length_a   1.000
_cell.length_b   1.000
_cell.length_c   1.000
_cell.angle_alpha   90.00
_cell.angle_beta   90.00
_cell.angle_gamma   90.00
#
_symmetry.space_group_name_H-M   'P 1'
#
loop_
_entity.id
_entity.type
_entity.pdbx_description
1 polymer ?
#
loop_
_entity_poly.entity_id
_entity_poly.type
_entity_poly.pdbx_seq_one_letter_code
_entity_poly.pdbx_strand_id
1 'polypeptide(L)'
;FKNIALTSHLMEPALDAGPLISEIIFSSDEYKTLGELRNEMGALMPIIAVDSVISILSDTAQPIKQKPSGQQYYFIHHRLREIISIILPIRNKALNQKNSLNRRNHLKAFKLLISDIQNNR
;
A
#
# COMPACT_ATOMS: atom_id res chain seq x y z
N PHE A 1 -18.56 -6.52 12.31
CA PHE A 1 -17.69 -6.44 11.12
C PHE A 1 -17.23 -7.84 10.81
N LYS A 2 -17.88 -8.56 9.89
CA LYS A 2 -17.59 -9.98 9.63
C LYS A 2 -16.22 -10.20 8.98
N ASN A 3 -15.78 -9.21 8.20
CA ASN A 3 -14.55 -9.27 7.43
C ASN A 3 -13.69 -8.03 7.75
N ILE A 4 -12.39 -8.25 7.86
CA ILE A 4 -11.35 -7.23 8.00
C ILE A 4 -10.38 -7.43 6.85
N ALA A 5 -9.88 -6.36 6.24
CA ALA A 5 -8.96 -6.45 5.11
C ALA A 5 -7.59 -5.82 5.45
N LEU A 6 -6.52 -6.49 5.04
CA LEU A 6 -5.19 -5.90 4.92
C LEU A 6 -5.00 -5.49 3.46
N THR A 7 -4.69 -4.23 3.22
CA THR A 7 -4.65 -3.67 1.86
C THR A 7 -3.29 -3.08 1.55
N SER A 8 -2.87 -3.21 0.29
CA SER A 8 -1.83 -2.38 -0.30
C SER A 8 -2.47 -1.35 -1.24
N HIS A 9 -1.94 -0.14 -1.26
CA HIS A 9 -2.45 0.91 -2.13
C HIS A 9 -1.33 1.86 -2.55
N LEU A 10 -1.56 2.58 -3.64
CA LEU A 10 -0.70 3.68 -4.05
C LEU A 10 -0.84 4.85 -3.06
N MET A 11 0.23 5.62 -2.90
CA MET A 11 0.16 6.85 -2.11
C MET A 11 -0.48 7.99 -2.91
N GLU A 12 -1.37 8.73 -2.25
CA GLU A 12 -1.95 9.98 -2.74
C GLU A 12 -1.74 11.09 -1.68
N PRO A 13 -1.95 12.38 -1.99
CA PRO A 13 -1.90 13.48 -1.01
C PRO A 13 -3.08 13.47 -0.01
N ALA A 14 -3.44 12.30 0.48
CA ALA A 14 -4.49 12.04 1.44
C ALA A 14 -4.11 10.80 2.28
N LEU A 15 -4.63 10.72 3.51
CA LEU A 15 -4.35 9.60 4.40
C LEU A 15 -5.05 8.35 3.88
N ASP A 16 -4.30 7.30 3.56
CA ASP A 16 -4.77 5.96 3.18
C ASP A 16 -5.85 5.90 2.09
N ALA A 17 -5.93 6.91 1.22
CA ALA A 17 -7.02 7.08 0.25
C ALA A 17 -6.65 6.72 -1.20
N GLY A 18 -5.40 6.37 -1.47
CA GLY A 18 -4.96 6.12 -2.84
C GLY A 18 -5.50 4.80 -3.42
N PRO A 19 -5.36 4.58 -4.74
CA PRO A 19 -5.89 3.39 -5.41
C PRO A 19 -5.35 2.09 -4.83
N LEU A 20 -6.24 1.15 -4.52
CA LEU A 20 -5.93 -0.20 -4.02
C LEU A 20 -5.21 -1.02 -5.09
N ILE A 21 -4.18 -1.75 -4.70
CA ILE A 21 -3.42 -2.65 -5.57
C ILE A 21 -3.82 -4.09 -5.28
N SER A 22 -3.76 -4.50 -4.02
CA SER A 22 -4.17 -5.83 -3.57
C SER A 22 -4.77 -5.78 -2.17
N GLU A 23 -5.53 -6.82 -1.84
CA GLU A 23 -6.16 -6.99 -0.54
C GLU A 23 -6.10 -8.47 -0.10
N ILE A 24 -5.97 -8.67 1.20
CA ILE A 24 -6.14 -9.96 1.87
C ILE A 24 -7.28 -9.78 2.87
N ILE A 25 -8.29 -10.65 2.78
CA ILE A 25 -9.49 -10.59 3.61
C ILE A 25 -9.39 -11.66 4.70
N PHE A 26 -9.69 -11.26 5.93
CA PHE A 26 -9.75 -12.11 7.11
C PHE A 26 -11.19 -12.14 7.63
N SER A 27 -11.67 -13.31 8.05
CA SER A 27 -12.94 -13.38 8.78
C SER A 27 -12.70 -13.13 10.27
N SER A 28 -13.38 -12.15 10.85
CA SER A 28 -13.25 -11.85 12.29
C SER A 28 -13.62 -13.03 13.19
N ASP A 29 -14.48 -13.93 12.68
CA ASP A 29 -15.03 -15.05 13.42
C ASP A 29 -14.03 -16.21 13.58
N GLU A 30 -12.90 -16.18 12.84
CA GLU A 30 -11.83 -17.18 12.89
C GLU A 30 -10.86 -16.95 14.06
N TYR A 31 -10.93 -15.80 14.73
CA TYR A 31 -9.98 -15.38 15.76
C TYR A 31 -10.65 -15.26 17.13
N LYS A 32 -10.01 -15.83 18.16
CA LYS A 32 -10.49 -15.72 19.55
C LYS A 32 -10.15 -14.36 20.14
N THR A 33 -9.07 -13.74 19.69
CA THR A 33 -8.63 -12.43 20.18
C THR A 33 -8.16 -11.52 19.04
N LEU A 34 -8.23 -10.20 19.27
CA LEU A 34 -7.62 -9.22 18.36
C LEU A 34 -6.10 -9.41 18.21
N GLY A 35 -5.45 -9.99 19.22
CA GLY A 35 -4.01 -10.28 19.18
C GLY A 35 -3.65 -11.35 18.16
N GLU A 36 -4.48 -12.39 18.04
CA GLU A 36 -4.30 -13.45 17.02
C GLU A 36 -4.44 -12.88 15.61
N LEU A 37 -5.53 -12.14 15.36
CA LEU A 37 -5.74 -11.44 14.09
C LEU A 37 -4.56 -10.51 13.74
N ARG A 38 -4.13 -9.68 14.70
CA ARG A 38 -2.99 -8.77 14.50
C ARG A 38 -1.72 -9.53 14.13
N ASN A 39 -1.45 -10.66 14.77
CA ASN A 39 -0.25 -11.45 14.50
C ASN A 39 -0.27 -12.03 13.08
N GLU A 40 -1.41 -12.55 12.62
CA GLU A 40 -1.54 -13.05 11.25
C GLU A 40 -1.45 -11.92 10.22
N MET A 41 -2.17 -10.82 10.43
CA MET A 41 -2.03 -9.62 9.57
C MET A 41 -0.57 -9.16 9.49
N GLY A 42 0.14 -9.16 10.61
CA GLY A 42 1.57 -8.82 10.68
C GLY A 42 2.45 -9.80 9.91
N ALA A 43 2.15 -11.09 9.93
CA ALA A 43 2.87 -12.12 9.18
C ALA A 43 2.62 -12.02 7.65
N LEU A 44 1.42 -11.59 7.23
CA LEU A 44 1.07 -11.45 5.81
C LEU A 44 1.46 -10.08 5.22
N MET A 45 1.75 -9.07 6.05
CA MET A 45 2.13 -7.73 5.60
C MET A 45 3.36 -7.70 4.66
N PRO A 46 4.44 -8.45 4.90
CA PRO A 46 5.56 -8.52 3.95
C PRO A 46 5.16 -9.17 2.62
N ILE A 47 4.27 -10.16 2.67
CA ILE A 47 3.84 -10.92 1.47
C ILE A 47 3.05 -10.02 0.54
N ILE A 48 2.02 -9.34 1.06
CA ILE A 48 1.20 -8.43 0.26
C ILE A 48 2.05 -7.26 -0.28
N ALA A 49 3.04 -6.79 0.47
CA ALA A 49 3.94 -5.72 0.01
C ALA A 49 4.79 -6.16 -1.20
N VAL A 50 5.40 -7.36 -1.14
CA VAL A 50 6.20 -7.90 -2.25
C VAL A 50 5.33 -8.16 -3.48
N ASP A 51 4.18 -8.80 -3.30
CA ASP A 51 3.22 -9.08 -4.37
C ASP A 51 2.77 -7.78 -5.08
N SER A 52 2.48 -6.73 -4.30
CA SER A 52 2.08 -5.42 -4.84
C SER A 52 3.18 -4.77 -5.67
N VAL A 53 4.43 -4.88 -5.24
CA VAL A 53 5.58 -4.34 -5.98
C VAL A 53 5.75 -5.11 -7.29
N ILE A 54 5.70 -6.44 -7.25
CA ILE A 54 5.83 -7.29 -8.45
C ILE A 54 4.71 -6.98 -9.45
N SER A 55 3.46 -6.86 -8.98
CA SER A 55 2.31 -6.61 -9.85
C SER A 55 2.41 -5.25 -10.56
N ILE A 56 2.86 -4.21 -9.84
CA ILE A 56 3.15 -2.88 -10.42
C ILE A 56 4.28 -2.97 -11.46
N LEU A 57 5.40 -3.60 -11.11
CA LEU A 57 6.58 -3.63 -11.98
C LEU A 57 6.38 -4.49 -13.23
N SER A 58 5.48 -5.47 -13.16
CA SER A 58 5.11 -6.35 -14.26
C SER A 58 3.99 -5.77 -15.14
N ASP A 59 3.51 -4.54 -14.85
CA ASP A 59 2.37 -3.89 -15.51
C ASP A 59 1.07 -4.73 -15.47
N THR A 60 0.95 -5.62 -14.49
CA THR A 60 -0.24 -6.48 -14.28
C THR A 60 -1.24 -5.89 -13.30
N ALA A 61 -0.79 -4.96 -12.45
CA ALA A 61 -1.66 -4.28 -11.49
C ALA A 61 -2.70 -3.43 -12.23
N GLN A 62 -3.95 -3.52 -11.79
CA GLN A 62 -5.05 -2.63 -12.18
C GLN A 62 -5.59 -1.92 -10.94
N PRO A 63 -4.91 -0.84 -10.48
CA PRO A 63 -5.27 -0.24 -9.21
C PRO A 63 -6.69 0.32 -9.21
N ILE A 64 -7.46 -0.01 -8.18
CA ILE A 64 -8.89 0.32 -8.07
C ILE A 64 -9.05 1.55 -7.16
N LYS A 65 -9.75 2.57 -7.63
CA LYS A 65 -10.06 3.75 -6.81
C LYS A 65 -10.94 3.36 -5.62
N GLN A 66 -10.54 3.79 -4.43
CA GLN A 66 -11.34 3.60 -3.23
C GLN A 66 -12.63 4.43 -3.28
N LYS A 67 -13.73 3.86 -2.76
CA LYS A 67 -14.98 4.60 -2.61
C LYS A 67 -14.91 5.46 -1.33
N PRO A 68 -15.35 6.73 -1.36
CA PRO A 68 -15.34 7.59 -0.18
C PRO A 68 -16.40 7.19 0.86
N SER A 69 -17.46 6.51 0.43
CA SER A 69 -18.54 6.05 1.31
C SER A 69 -18.03 5.03 2.32
N GLY A 70 -18.26 5.28 3.61
CA GLY A 70 -17.92 4.35 4.70
C GLY A 70 -16.48 4.46 5.22
N GLN A 71 -15.67 5.40 4.71
CA GLN A 71 -14.33 5.64 5.24
C GLN A 71 -14.39 6.21 6.67
N GLN A 72 -13.64 5.60 7.59
CA GLN A 72 -13.53 6.02 8.98
C GLN A 72 -12.05 6.05 9.37
N TYR A 73 -11.61 7.16 9.97
CA TYR A 73 -10.23 7.35 10.42
C TYR A 73 -10.21 7.48 11.95
N TYR A 74 -9.40 6.65 12.59
CA TYR A 74 -9.21 6.66 14.04
C TYR A 74 -7.86 7.28 14.38
N PHE A 75 -7.87 8.27 15.26
CA PHE A 75 -6.66 8.95 15.72
C PHE A 75 -6.50 8.76 17.21
N ILE A 76 -5.28 8.41 17.65
CA ILE A 76 -4.95 8.31 19.07
C ILE A 76 -5.04 9.70 19.74
N HIS A 77 -4.77 10.77 18.99
CA HIS A 77 -4.82 12.14 19.49
C HIS A 77 -5.25 13.13 18.40
N HIS A 78 -6.11 14.10 18.74
CA HIS A 78 -6.68 15.07 17.79
C HIS A 78 -5.60 15.88 17.04
N ARG A 79 -4.52 16.29 17.70
CA ARG A 79 -3.39 17.00 17.07
C ARG A 79 -2.75 16.24 15.90
N LEU A 80 -2.80 14.90 15.89
CA LEU A 80 -2.26 14.12 14.77
C LEU A 80 -3.03 14.41 13.47
N ARG A 81 -4.35 14.59 13.58
CA ARG A 81 -5.20 14.94 12.43
C ARG A 81 -4.79 16.28 11.83
N GLU A 82 -4.55 17.29 12.68
CA GLU A 82 -4.10 18.62 12.25
C GLU A 82 -2.75 18.53 11.54
N ILE A 83 -1.77 17.88 12.17
CA ILE A 83 -0.43 17.72 11.60
C ILE A 83 -0.48 17.00 10.24
N ILE A 84 -1.25 15.92 10.14
CA ILE A 84 -1.39 15.15 8.90
C ILE A 84 -2.00 16.02 7.77
N SER A 85 -3.02 16.82 8.09
CA SER A 85 -3.66 17.71 7.11
C SER A 85 -2.71 18.78 6.56
N ILE A 86 -1.71 19.21 7.35
CA ILE A 86 -0.69 20.19 6.93
C ILE A 86 0.42 19.49 6.13
N ILE A 87 0.92 18.35 6.61
CA ILE A 87 2.13 17.71 6.07
C ILE A 87 1.89 16.98 4.75
N LEU A 88 0.75 16.29 4.58
CA LEU A 88 0.50 15.49 3.38
C LEU A 88 0.54 16.32 2.08
N PRO A 89 -0.11 17.50 1.99
CA PRO A 89 -0.01 18.34 0.80
C PRO A 89 1.42 18.85 0.53
N ILE A 90 2.15 19.21 1.58
CA ILE A 90 3.53 19.72 1.47
C ILE A 90 4.45 18.65 0.90
N ARG A 91 4.40 17.42 1.44
CA ARG A 91 5.22 16.30 0.95
C ARG A 91 4.93 15.97 -0.50
N ASN A 92 3.67 15.96 -0.91
CA ASN A 92 3.31 15.66 -2.29
C ASN A 92 3.85 16.71 -3.27
N LYS A 93 3.76 18.00 -2.93
CA LYS A 93 4.35 19.08 -3.75
C LYS A 93 5.86 18.91 -3.93
N ALA A 94 6.59 18.55 -2.87
CA ALA A 94 8.02 18.30 -2.93
C ALA A 94 8.39 17.05 -3.76
N LEU A 95 7.59 15.98 -3.69
CA LEU A 95 7.79 14.74 -4.46
C LEU A 95 7.64 14.96 -5.96
N ASN A 96 6.64 15.73 -6.39
CA ASN A 96 6.38 16.03 -7.80
C ASN A 96 7.53 16.79 -8.48
N GLN A 97 8.37 17.48 -7.70
CA GLN A 97 9.53 18.22 -8.21
C GLN A 97 10.81 17.36 -8.35
N LYS A 98 10.89 16.19 -7.71
CA LYS A 98 12.14 15.38 -7.61
C LYS A 98 12.14 14.04 -8.37
N ASN A 99 10.98 13.43 -8.66
CA ASN A 99 10.94 11.96 -8.81
C ASN A 99 10.76 11.35 -10.22
N SER A 100 10.71 12.13 -11.29
CA SER A 100 10.47 11.53 -12.63
C SER A 100 11.67 10.74 -13.20
N LEU A 101 12.90 11.07 -12.77
CA LEU A 101 14.14 10.48 -13.30
C LEU A 101 14.56 9.21 -12.53
N ASN A 102 14.56 9.25 -11.18
CA ASN A 102 14.97 8.09 -10.36
C ASN A 102 14.06 6.87 -10.52
N ARG A 103 12.74 7.08 -10.70
CA ARG A 103 11.80 5.98 -10.90
C ARG A 103 12.10 5.17 -12.16
N ARG A 104 12.47 5.83 -13.26
CA ARG A 104 12.81 5.15 -14.53
C ARG A 104 14.08 4.31 -14.40
N ASN A 105 15.07 4.80 -13.67
CA ASN A 105 16.32 4.08 -13.46
C ASN A 105 16.11 2.81 -12.62
N HIS A 106 15.32 2.88 -11.55
CA HIS A 106 14.98 1.69 -10.76
C HIS A 106 14.15 0.67 -11.55
N LEU A 107 13.19 1.11 -12.37
CA LEU A 107 12.44 0.24 -13.27
C LEU A 107 13.35 -0.48 -14.26
N LYS A 108 14.33 0.23 -14.84
CA LYS A 108 15.31 -0.36 -15.76
C LYS A 108 16.16 -1.42 -15.05
N ALA A 109 16.66 -1.13 -13.85
CA ALA A 109 17.44 -2.07 -13.05
C ALA A 109 16.64 -3.34 -12.69
N PHE A 110 15.37 -3.18 -12.30
CA PHE A 110 14.50 -4.32 -12.00
C PHE A 110 14.24 -5.18 -13.23
N LYS A 111 13.94 -4.58 -14.40
CA LYS A 111 13.74 -5.33 -15.65
C LYS A 111 14.99 -6.14 -16.04
N LEU A 112 16.18 -5.57 -15.85
CA LEU A 112 17.44 -6.29 -16.06
C LEU A 112 17.56 -7.49 -15.12
N LEU A 113 17.31 -7.31 -13.82
CA LEU A 113 17.35 -8.39 -12.84
C LEU A 113 16.37 -9.53 -13.18
N ILE A 114 15.13 -9.21 -13.57
CA ILE A 114 14.14 -10.22 -13.96
C ILE A 114 14.58 -10.98 -15.22
N SER A 115 15.10 -10.26 -16.22
CA SER A 115 15.67 -10.88 -17.42
C SER A 115 16.82 -11.83 -17.08
N ASP A 116 17.73 -11.43 -16.19
CA ASP A 116 18.85 -12.27 -15.77
C ASP A 116 18.39 -13.53 -15.02
N ILE A 117 17.34 -13.44 -14.20
CA ILE A 117 16.75 -14.60 -13.52
C ILE A 117 16.06 -15.55 -14.51
N GLN A 118 15.40 -15.01 -15.55
CA GLN A 118 14.72 -15.81 -16.56
C GLN A 118 15.69 -16.49 -17.53
N ASN A 119 16.80 -15.86 -17.89
CA ASN A 119 17.81 -16.41 -18.80
C ASN A 119 18.79 -17.40 -18.14
N ASN A 120 18.85 -17.43 -16.81
CA ASN A 120 19.66 -18.39 -16.04
C ASN A 120 18.85 -19.63 -15.56
N ARG A 121 17.68 -19.87 -16.16
CA ARG A 121 16.88 -21.10 -16.02
C ARG A 121 16.88 -21.86 -17.33
#